data_AF-A0A8T4W5V1-F1
#
_entry.id   AF-A0A8T4W5V1-F1
#
_cell.length_a   1.000
_cell.length_b   1.000
_cell.length_c   1.000
_cell.angle_alpha   90.00
_cell.angle_beta   90.00
_cell.angle_gamma   90.00
#
_symmetry.space_group_name_H-M   'P 1'
#
loop_
_entity.id
_entity.type
_entity.pdbx_description
1 polymer ?
#
loop_
_entity_poly.entity_id
_entity_poly.type
_entity_poly.pdbx_seq_one_letter_code
_entity_poly.pdbx_strand_id
1 'polypeptide(L)'
;VFKMGEQVVEKSLDLFGGIIGSFCLETVVTENLEFKVFEISARIVAGTNPYINGSPYSDLIEPGLSTGRRIAQEIKYAAKHDKLHEILS
;
A
#
# COMPACT_ATOMS: atom_id res chain seq x y z
N VAL A 1 -0.26 3.32 -13.54
CA VAL A 1 -0.44 2.69 -12.21
C VAL A 1 -0.65 3.73 -11.10
N PHE A 2 0.28 4.66 -10.84
CA PHE A 2 0.16 5.65 -9.74
C PHE A 2 -1.14 6.45 -9.72
N LYS A 3 -1.62 6.92 -10.89
CA LYS A 3 -2.91 7.63 -11.01
C LYS A 3 -4.10 6.81 -10.47
N MET A 4 -4.13 5.50 -10.66
CA MET A 4 -5.21 4.65 -10.14
C MET A 4 -5.14 4.57 -8.61
N GLY A 5 -3.94 4.46 -8.05
CA GLY A 5 -3.73 4.46 -6.60
C GLY A 5 -4.12 5.79 -5.97
N GLU A 6 -3.73 6.91 -6.57
CA GLU A 6 -4.09 8.27 -6.15
C GLU A 6 -5.61 8.45 -6.09
N GLN A 7 -6.33 8.07 -7.16
CA GLN A 7 -7.80 8.15 -7.19
C GLN A 7 -8.47 7.36 -6.06
N VAL A 8 -7.90 6.22 -5.68
CA VAL A 8 -8.42 5.42 -4.55
C VAL A 8 -8.15 6.10 -3.21
N VAL A 9 -6.96 6.68 -3.03
CA VAL A 9 -6.61 7.43 -1.82
C VAL A 9 -7.52 8.66 -1.69
N GLU A 10 -7.64 9.48 -2.73
CA GLU A 10 -8.52 10.65 -2.75
C GLU A 10 -9.96 10.25 -2.41
N LYS A 11 -10.47 9.20 -3.07
CA LYS A 11 -11.84 8.76 -2.82
C LYS A 11 -12.04 8.20 -1.41
N SER A 12 -11.02 7.55 -0.84
CA SER A 12 -11.05 7.06 0.55
C SER A 12 -11.05 8.20 1.56
N LEU A 13 -10.38 9.32 1.28
CA LEU A 13 -10.40 10.52 2.12
C LEU A 13 -11.81 11.11 2.19
N ASP A 14 -12.48 11.24 1.04
CA ASP A 14 -13.85 11.76 0.94
C ASP A 14 -14.88 10.89 1.68
N LEU A 15 -14.72 9.56 1.61
CA LEU A 15 -15.73 8.61 2.08
C LEU A 15 -15.49 8.10 3.50
N PHE A 16 -14.23 7.91 3.89
CA PHE A 16 -13.84 7.14 5.07
C PHE A 16 -12.79 7.83 5.94
N GLY A 17 -12.39 9.06 5.61
CA GLY A 17 -11.31 9.77 6.31
C GLY A 17 -9.90 9.29 5.90
N GLY A 18 -9.79 8.45 4.87
CA GLY A 18 -8.54 7.99 4.28
C GLY A 18 -8.37 6.47 4.29
N ILE A 19 -7.25 6.02 3.74
CA ILE A 19 -6.80 4.63 3.78
C ILE A 19 -5.41 4.59 4.42
N ILE A 20 -5.32 3.92 5.58
CA ILE A 20 -4.09 3.85 6.38
C ILE A 20 -3.39 2.53 6.10
N GLY A 21 -2.07 2.60 5.87
CA GLY A 21 -1.24 1.42 5.63
C GLY A 21 -1.24 0.97 4.18
N SER A 22 -1.17 -0.34 3.95
CA SER A 22 -1.08 -0.93 2.61
C SER A 22 -2.44 -1.28 2.03
N PHE A 23 -2.57 -1.15 0.72
CA PHE A 23 -3.73 -1.60 -0.04
C PHE A 23 -3.28 -2.18 -1.40
N CYS A 24 -4.18 -2.92 -2.04
CA CYS A 24 -3.94 -3.52 -3.35
C CYS A 24 -5.12 -3.24 -4.29
N LEU A 25 -4.80 -2.90 -5.55
CA LEU A 25 -5.77 -2.88 -6.64
C LEU A 25 -5.56 -4.16 -7.45
N GLU A 26 -6.56 -5.01 -7.47
CA GLU A 26 -6.51 -6.25 -8.23
C GLU A 26 -7.00 -5.99 -9.65
N THR A 27 -6.11 -6.23 -10.62
CA THR A 27 -6.30 -5.78 -12.00
C THR A 27 -6.00 -6.88 -13.01
N VAL A 28 -6.66 -6.80 -14.16
CA VAL A 28 -6.23 -7.48 -15.39
C VAL A 28 -5.68 -6.46 -16.39
N VAL A 29 -4.71 -6.86 -17.21
CA VAL A 29 -4.20 -6.05 -18.33
C VAL A 29 -4.78 -6.60 -19.62
N THR A 30 -5.54 -5.77 -20.33
CA THR A 30 -6.13 -6.12 -21.63
C THR A 30 -5.09 -6.19 -22.74
N GLU A 31 -5.47 -6.73 -23.91
CA GLU A 31 -4.66 -6.73 -25.14
C GLU A 31 -4.26 -5.32 -25.61
N ASN A 32 -5.04 -4.30 -25.26
CA ASN A 32 -4.77 -2.89 -25.54
C ASN A 32 -3.93 -2.22 -24.44
N LEU A 33 -3.30 -3.00 -23.56
CA LEU A 33 -2.48 -2.53 -22.43
C LEU A 33 -3.24 -1.66 -21.41
N GLU A 34 -4.56 -1.76 -21.38
CA GLU A 34 -5.39 -1.10 -20.36
C GLU A 34 -5.49 -1.94 -19.09
N PHE A 35 -5.37 -1.28 -17.93
CA PHE A 35 -5.71 -1.88 -16.64
C PHE A 35 -7.22 -1.85 -16.42
N LYS A 36 -7.82 -2.99 -16.05
CA LYS A 36 -9.17 -3.07 -15.51
C LYS A 36 -9.10 -3.56 -14.07
N VAL A 37 -9.51 -2.71 -13.14
CA VAL A 37 -9.60 -3.03 -11.71
C VAL A 37 -10.92 -3.78 -11.47
N PHE A 38 -10.86 -4.92 -10.78
CA PHE A 38 -12.06 -5.68 -10.41
C PHE A 38 -12.27 -5.77 -8.90
N GLU A 39 -11.22 -5.58 -8.10
CA GLU A 39 -11.30 -5.59 -6.64
C GLU A 39 -10.29 -4.62 -6.01
N ILE A 40 -10.62 -4.12 -4.81
CA ILE A 40 -9.73 -3.35 -3.95
C ILE A 40 -9.62 -4.08 -2.60
N SER A 41 -8.41 -4.46 -2.23
CA SER A 41 -8.08 -4.95 -0.89
C SER A 41 -7.51 -3.82 -0.05
N ALA A 42 -8.28 -3.28 0.90
CA ALA A 42 -7.89 -2.19 1.79
C ALA A 42 -7.00 -2.63 2.97
N ARG A 43 -6.11 -3.59 2.73
CA ARG A 43 -5.14 -4.15 3.69
C ARG A 43 -4.02 -4.86 2.94
N ILE A 44 -3.04 -5.38 3.69
CA ILE A 44 -2.04 -6.30 3.16
C ILE A 44 -2.70 -7.54 2.52
N VAL A 45 -2.10 -8.03 1.43
CA VAL A 45 -2.57 -9.18 0.65
C VAL A 45 -1.53 -10.28 0.61
N ALA A 46 -1.96 -11.52 0.37
CA ALA A 46 -1.04 -12.67 0.27
C ALA A 46 0.02 -12.51 -0.85
N GLY A 47 -0.27 -11.69 -1.86
CA GLY A 47 0.67 -11.34 -2.93
C GLY A 47 1.96 -10.67 -2.44
N THR A 48 2.01 -10.16 -1.21
CA THR A 48 3.24 -9.60 -0.63
C THR A 48 4.19 -10.66 -0.08
N ASN A 49 3.72 -11.89 0.15
CA ASN A 49 4.49 -12.95 0.81
C ASN A 49 5.77 -13.38 0.08
N PRO A 50 5.83 -13.41 -1.26
CA PRO A 50 7.09 -13.72 -1.95
C PRO A 50 8.21 -12.68 -1.74
N TYR A 51 7.87 -11.48 -1.26
CA TYR A 51 8.78 -10.32 -1.20
C TYR A 51 9.29 -10.04 0.23
N ILE A 52 9.57 -11.08 1.02
CA ILE A 52 10.09 -10.95 2.39
C ILE A 52 11.44 -10.23 2.41
N ASN A 53 12.29 -10.48 1.41
CA ASN A 53 13.61 -9.88 1.26
C ASN A 53 13.62 -8.69 0.29
N GLY A 54 12.47 -8.04 0.08
CA GLY A 54 12.32 -6.97 -0.89
C GLY A 54 11.74 -7.44 -2.22
N SER A 55 11.61 -6.48 -3.13
CA SER A 55 11.02 -6.58 -4.45
C SER A 55 11.77 -5.63 -5.37
N PRO A 56 11.72 -5.82 -6.71
CA PRO A 56 12.37 -4.92 -7.66
C PRO A 56 12.03 -3.43 -7.47
N TYR A 57 10.84 -3.12 -6.94
CA TYR A 57 10.41 -1.76 -6.65
C TYR A 57 10.86 -1.27 -5.27
N SER A 58 10.72 -2.09 -4.23
CA SER A 58 11.08 -1.69 -2.86
C SER A 58 12.60 -1.49 -2.70
N ASP A 59 13.40 -2.23 -3.47
CA ASP A 59 14.86 -2.12 -3.45
C ASP A 59 15.38 -0.77 -3.96
N LEU A 60 14.55 -0.02 -4.70
CA LEU A 60 14.83 1.37 -5.07
C LEU A 60 14.72 2.35 -3.89
N ILE A 61 14.10 1.90 -2.79
CA ILE A 61 13.86 2.70 -1.58
C ILE A 61 14.78 2.23 -0.44
N GLU A 62 14.71 0.94 -0.11
CA GLU A 62 15.50 0.33 0.95
C GLU A 62 15.70 -1.17 0.65
N PRO A 63 16.95 -1.68 0.67
CA PRO A 63 17.22 -3.10 0.51
C PRO A 63 16.52 -3.96 1.57
N GLY A 64 15.87 -5.05 1.16
CA GLY A 64 15.25 -5.97 2.11
C GLY A 64 13.93 -5.47 2.69
N LEU A 65 13.24 -4.57 2.00
CA LEU A 65 11.99 -3.95 2.45
C LEU A 65 10.76 -4.74 2.00
N SER A 66 10.22 -5.57 2.89
CA SER A 66 8.89 -6.18 2.70
C SER A 66 7.76 -5.24 3.12
N THR A 67 6.52 -5.52 2.67
CA THR A 67 5.34 -4.76 3.11
C THR A 67 5.15 -4.83 4.63
N GLY A 68 5.38 -6.00 5.25
CA GLY A 68 5.34 -6.14 6.71
C GLY A 68 6.38 -5.29 7.43
N ARG A 69 7.63 -5.28 6.92
CA ARG A 69 8.70 -4.41 7.45
C ARG A 69 8.35 -2.93 7.29
N ARG A 70 7.78 -2.53 6.15
CA ARG A 70 7.35 -1.14 5.92
C ARG A 70 6.25 -0.69 6.89
N ILE A 71 5.28 -1.55 7.19
CA ILE A 71 4.25 -1.28 8.21
C ILE A 71 4.88 -1.13 9.60
N ALA A 72 5.80 -2.03 9.98
CA ALA A 72 6.50 -1.95 11.26
C ALA A 72 7.36 -0.67 11.38
N GLN A 73 7.99 -0.22 10.29
CA GLN A 73 8.71 1.05 10.24
C GLN A 73 7.78 2.24 10.47
N GLU A 74 6.58 2.24 9.88
CA GLU A 74 5.59 3.31 10.09
C GLU A 74 5.16 3.39 11.56
N ILE A 75 4.85 2.25 12.18
CA ILE A 75 4.49 2.18 13.59
C ILE A 75 5.63 2.70 14.46
N LYS A 76 6.87 2.29 14.19
CA LYS A 76 8.06 2.76 14.92
C LYS A 76 8.27 4.27 14.73
N TYR A 77 8.06 4.79 13.53
CA TYR A 77 8.15 6.21 13.24
C TYR A 77 7.09 6.99 14.00
N ALA A 78 5.83 6.58 13.90
CA ALA A 78 4.70 7.23 14.59
C ALA A 78 4.88 7.23 16.10
N ALA A 79 5.31 6.10 16.70
CA ALA A 79 5.63 6.02 18.13
C ALA A 79 6.74 6.98 18.54
N LYS A 80 7.81 7.10 17.75
CA LYS A 80 8.94 8.00 18.03
C LYS A 80 8.54 9.48 17.96
N HIS A 81 7.52 9.83 17.17
CA HIS A 81 7.10 11.20 16.93
C HIS A 81 5.74 11.55 17.59
N ASP A 82 5.25 10.72 18.51
CA ASP A 82 3.97 10.90 19.20
C ASP A 82 2.75 11.02 18.25
N LYS A 83 2.84 10.34 17.10
CA LYS A 83 1.87 10.34 16.00
C LYS A 83 1.08 9.03 15.87
N LEU A 84 1.12 8.16 16.88
CA LEU A 84 0.41 6.87 16.83
C LEU A 84 -1.10 7.06 16.61
N HIS A 85 -1.67 8.14 17.14
CA HIS A 85 -3.07 8.49 16.96
C HIS A 85 -3.45 8.79 15.49
N GLU A 86 -2.49 9.05 14.60
CA GLU A 86 -2.74 9.27 13.16
C GLU A 86 -2.89 7.95 12.39
N ILE A 87 -2.40 6.83 12.93
CA ILE A 87 -2.34 5.53 12.23
C ILE A 87 -3.09 4.41 12.94
N LEU A 88 -3.65 4.68 14.11
CA LEU A 88 -4.45 3.75 14.91
C LEU A 88 -5.89 4.27 14.96
N SER A 89 -6.83 3.34 14.86
CA SER A 89 -8.28 3.56 14.97
C SER A 89 -8.85 2.85 16.18
#